data_AF-A0A328PY26-F1
#
_entry.id   AF-A0A328PY26-F1
#
_cell.length_a   1.000
_cell.length_b   1.000
_cell.length_c   1.000
_cell.angle_alpha   90.00
_cell.angle_beta   90.00
_cell.angle_gamma   90.00
#
_symmetry.space_group_name_H-M   'P 1'
#
loop_
_entity.id
_entity.type
_entity.pdbx_description
1 polymer ?
#
loop_
_entity_poly.entity_id
_entity_poly.type
_entity_poly.pdbx_seq_one_letter_code
_entity_poly.pdbx_strand_id
1 'polypeptide(L)'
;MIIDNLTIGKYISRPNRFTIEFKDKDKAITLAHLHDPGRLKELLIPNTDVLLKYINTYKETGRKTKYDVIAIKNKNNWILLNSSYHNKLVEELINTKEINSLENFHIDKPEIKYKNSRIDFLLKDDKNNPLYLEVKGCTLVEDTTAKFPDAPTKRGKKHVEELMEIHEKGIFTMVLILVLHNDADEFKPNYDTDIDFSQTLHEAYISGVKIYPLKINTELKNNSIILKKDRILSIKFKERNK
;
A
#
# COMPACT_ATOMS: atom_id res chain seq x y z
N MET A 1 -13.22 -1.99 -4.44
CA MET A 1 -13.13 -3.14 -3.51
C MET A 1 -13.96 -2.92 -2.25
N ILE A 2 -14.61 -3.97 -1.73
CA ILE A 2 -15.30 -3.96 -0.43
C ILE A 2 -14.69 -5.05 0.45
N ILE A 3 -14.34 -4.70 1.70
CA ILE A 3 -13.91 -5.67 2.71
C ILE A 3 -14.97 -5.68 3.81
N ASP A 4 -15.70 -6.79 3.90
CA ASP A 4 -16.86 -6.97 4.76
C ASP A 4 -16.55 -7.68 6.09
N ASN A 5 -17.60 -7.84 6.91
CA ASN A 5 -17.60 -8.61 8.14
C ASN A 5 -16.56 -8.13 9.16
N LEU A 6 -16.50 -6.81 9.33
CA LEU A 6 -15.53 -6.15 10.21
C LEU A 6 -16.15 -5.85 11.57
N THR A 7 -15.32 -5.94 12.61
CA THR A 7 -15.64 -5.51 13.96
C THR A 7 -14.68 -4.41 14.40
N ILE A 8 -15.19 -3.46 15.17
CA ILE A 8 -14.37 -2.39 15.76
C ILE A 8 -13.80 -2.86 17.10
N GLY A 9 -12.50 -2.64 17.30
CA GLY A 9 -11.82 -2.77 18.58
C GLY A 9 -10.99 -1.53 18.90
N LYS A 10 -10.51 -1.43 20.13
CA LYS A 10 -9.58 -0.38 20.59
C LYS A 10 -8.16 -0.91 20.60
N TYR A 11 -7.25 -0.28 19.87
CA TYR A 11 -5.82 -0.62 19.90
C TYR A 11 -5.23 -0.38 21.30
N ILE A 12 -4.41 -1.31 21.78
CA ILE A 12 -3.75 -1.24 23.10
C ILE A 12 -2.24 -1.12 22.93
N SER A 13 -1.62 -2.11 22.27
CA SER A 13 -0.17 -2.17 22.13
C SER A 13 0.24 -2.97 20.89
N ARG A 14 1.51 -2.89 20.49
CA ARG A 14 2.11 -3.69 19.41
C ARG A 14 3.28 -4.49 19.98
N PRO A 15 3.06 -5.70 20.53
CA PRO A 15 4.13 -6.48 21.16
C PRO A 15 5.24 -6.88 20.18
N ASN A 16 4.94 -7.03 18.90
CA ASN A 16 5.94 -7.28 17.87
C ASN A 16 5.48 -6.76 16.50
N ARG A 17 6.36 -6.83 15.49
CA ARG A 17 6.11 -6.28 14.15
C ARG A 17 4.80 -6.76 13.50
N PHE A 18 4.33 -7.97 13.80
CA PHE A 18 3.20 -8.61 13.13
C PHE A 18 2.02 -8.90 14.05
N THR A 19 1.97 -8.30 15.24
CA THR A 19 0.90 -8.56 16.20
C THR A 19 0.56 -7.28 16.96
N ILE A 20 -0.73 -7.00 17.09
CA ILE A 20 -1.25 -5.99 18.00
C ILE A 20 -2.10 -6.64 19.08
N GLU A 21 -2.18 -5.96 20.22
CA GLU A 21 -3.20 -6.16 21.24
C GLU A 21 -4.33 -5.16 21.02
N PHE A 22 -5.56 -5.65 21.11
CA PHE A 22 -6.75 -4.81 21.06
C PHE A 22 -7.79 -5.26 22.09
N LYS A 23 -8.75 -4.37 22.37
CA LYS A 23 -9.90 -4.65 23.23
C LYS A 23 -11.19 -4.49 22.42
N ASP A 24 -11.98 -5.54 22.28
CA ASP A 24 -13.34 -5.49 21.68
C ASP A 24 -14.38 -5.31 22.78
N LYS A 25 -14.91 -4.09 22.93
CA LYS A 25 -15.86 -3.72 24.01
C LYS A 25 -15.27 -4.04 25.40
N ASP A 26 -16.10 -4.25 26.42
CA ASP A 26 -15.64 -4.60 27.78
C ASP A 26 -15.04 -6.02 27.91
N LYS A 27 -14.64 -6.65 26.79
CA LYS A 27 -13.99 -7.95 26.79
C LYS A 27 -12.50 -7.85 27.19
N ALA A 28 -11.90 -9.02 27.37
CA ALA A 28 -10.47 -9.18 27.61
C ALA A 28 -9.63 -8.73 26.40
N ILE A 29 -8.38 -8.34 26.68
CA ILE A 29 -7.37 -8.03 25.66
C ILE A 29 -7.15 -9.27 24.76
N THR A 30 -7.17 -9.06 23.45
CA THR A 30 -7.05 -10.10 22.42
C THR A 30 -5.97 -9.72 21.41
N LEU A 31 -5.38 -10.72 20.75
CA LEU A 31 -4.36 -10.52 19.72
C LEU A 31 -4.94 -10.54 18.30
N ALA A 32 -4.46 -9.62 17.47
CA ALA A 32 -4.71 -9.60 16.03
C ALA A 32 -3.38 -9.56 15.25
N HIS A 33 -3.36 -10.19 14.08
CA HIS A 33 -2.20 -10.15 13.20
C HIS A 33 -2.22 -8.86 12.37
N LEU A 34 -1.05 -8.23 12.28
CA LEU A 34 -0.84 -7.01 11.51
C LEU A 34 -0.02 -7.35 10.26
N HIS A 35 -0.67 -7.30 9.10
CA HIS A 35 -0.06 -7.48 7.78
C HIS A 35 0.63 -6.19 7.31
N ASP A 36 1.41 -5.57 8.19
CA ASP A 36 2.18 -4.38 7.86
C ASP A 36 3.53 -4.38 8.59
N PRO A 37 4.64 -4.48 7.85
CA PRO A 37 5.97 -4.43 8.42
C PRO A 37 6.42 -2.99 8.78
N GLY A 38 5.69 -1.95 8.39
CA GLY A 38 5.93 -0.54 8.65
C GLY A 38 5.93 -0.19 10.14
N ARG A 39 6.43 1.01 10.47
CA ARG A 39 6.54 1.46 11.86
C ARG A 39 5.20 1.94 12.41
N LEU A 40 4.40 2.60 11.57
CA LEU A 40 3.03 3.04 11.85
C LEU A 40 2.90 3.80 13.19
N LYS A 41 3.92 4.57 13.59
CA LYS A 41 3.99 5.20 14.93
C LYS A 41 2.91 6.27 15.11
N GLU A 42 2.60 6.97 14.03
CA GLU A 42 1.59 8.01 13.90
C GLU A 42 0.16 7.46 13.85
N LEU A 43 0.01 6.15 13.58
CA LEU A 43 -1.29 5.49 13.48
C LEU A 43 -1.60 4.64 14.73
N LEU A 44 -0.61 3.89 15.23
CA LEU A 44 -0.73 2.97 16.35
C LEU A 44 -0.64 3.70 17.70
N ILE A 45 -1.59 4.61 17.92
CA ILE A 45 -1.77 5.37 19.17
C ILE A 45 -2.77 4.61 20.06
N PRO A 46 -2.47 4.37 21.36
CA PRO A 46 -3.39 3.70 22.28
C PRO A 46 -4.81 4.29 22.27
N ASN A 47 -5.82 3.43 22.37
CA ASN A 47 -7.26 3.73 22.32
C ASN A 47 -7.80 4.20 20.94
N THR A 48 -6.99 4.15 19.88
CA THR A 48 -7.45 4.34 18.51
C THR A 48 -8.33 3.18 18.06
N ASP A 49 -9.40 3.47 17.32
CA ASP A 49 -10.25 2.42 16.75
C ASP A 49 -9.53 1.65 15.64
N VAL A 50 -9.62 0.33 15.68
CA VAL A 50 -9.13 -0.59 14.65
C VAL A 50 -10.27 -1.43 14.11
N LEU A 51 -10.31 -1.59 12.78
CA LEU A 51 -11.17 -2.55 12.12
C LEU A 51 -10.47 -3.90 12.04
N LEU A 52 -11.18 -4.94 12.45
CA LEU A 52 -10.67 -6.29 12.59
C LEU A 52 -11.57 -7.24 11.80
N LYS A 53 -10.96 -8.24 11.16
CA LYS A 53 -11.67 -9.34 10.52
C LYS A 53 -11.42 -10.63 11.28
N TYR A 54 -12.49 -11.30 11.70
CA TYR A 54 -12.39 -12.62 12.32
C TYR A 54 -12.07 -13.68 11.26
N ILE A 55 -11.05 -14.50 11.52
CA ILE A 55 -10.62 -15.59 10.64
C ILE A 55 -11.19 -16.89 11.22
N ASN A 56 -12.30 -17.37 10.66
CA ASN A 56 -12.96 -18.59 11.16
C ASN A 56 -12.11 -19.86 11.01
N THR A 57 -11.22 -19.92 10.01
CA THR A 57 -10.31 -21.05 9.75
C THR A 57 -8.99 -21.00 10.55
N TYR A 58 -8.86 -20.11 11.55
CA TYR A 58 -7.60 -19.93 12.28
C TYR A 58 -7.10 -21.22 12.94
N LYS A 59 -8.00 -22.09 13.43
CA LYS A 59 -7.65 -23.37 14.04
C LYS A 59 -7.07 -24.36 13.02
N GLU A 60 -7.73 -24.48 11.87
CA GLU A 60 -7.35 -25.38 10.78
C GLU A 60 -5.99 -25.00 10.18
N THR A 61 -5.72 -23.70 10.10
CA THR A 61 -4.48 -23.13 9.55
C THR A 61 -3.35 -23.02 10.58
N GLY A 62 -3.57 -23.44 11.84
CA GLY A 62 -2.58 -23.34 12.91
C GLY A 62 -2.20 -21.91 13.31
N ARG A 63 -3.05 -20.93 12.97
CA ARG A 63 -2.80 -19.52 13.26
C ARG A 63 -2.89 -19.23 14.76
N LYS A 64 -1.93 -18.47 15.27
CA LYS A 64 -1.90 -18.02 16.67
C LYS A 64 -2.96 -16.96 16.98
N THR A 65 -3.33 -16.15 15.99
CA THR A 65 -4.33 -15.07 16.13
C THR A 65 -5.61 -15.41 15.41
N LYS A 66 -6.74 -15.01 16.01
CA LYS A 66 -8.09 -15.21 15.45
C LYS A 66 -8.55 -14.05 14.57
N TYR A 67 -7.83 -12.94 14.61
CA TYR A 67 -8.18 -11.70 13.93
C TYR A 67 -7.03 -11.21 13.07
N ASP A 68 -7.38 -10.60 11.94
CA ASP A 68 -6.50 -9.73 11.17
C ASP A 68 -6.90 -8.27 11.40
N VAL A 69 -5.91 -7.39 11.58
CA VAL A 69 -6.12 -5.95 11.48
C VAL A 69 -6.36 -5.62 10.01
N ILE A 70 -7.43 -4.90 9.72
CA ILE A 70 -7.79 -4.45 8.37
C ILE A 70 -7.43 -2.99 8.19
N ALA A 71 -7.93 -2.13 9.07
CA ALA A 71 -7.72 -0.69 9.01
C ALA A 71 -7.65 -0.09 10.41
N ILE A 72 -7.14 1.14 10.48
CA ILE A 72 -7.08 1.92 11.72
C ILE A 72 -7.68 3.30 11.49
N LYS A 73 -8.30 3.84 12.53
CA LYS A 73 -8.85 5.19 12.48
C LYS A 73 -7.71 6.20 12.58
N ASN A 74 -7.70 7.19 11.69
CA ASN A 74 -6.86 8.37 11.83
C ASN A 74 -7.73 9.61 11.59
N LYS A 75 -7.96 10.42 12.62
CA LYS A 75 -8.92 11.53 12.58
C LYS A 75 -10.28 11.06 12.03
N ASN A 76 -10.68 11.56 10.86
CA ASN A 76 -11.93 11.18 10.19
C ASN A 76 -11.77 10.00 9.21
N ASN A 77 -10.55 9.53 8.97
CA ASN A 77 -10.22 8.54 7.94
C ASN A 77 -10.06 7.13 8.50
N TRP A 78 -10.23 6.14 7.62
CA TRP A 78 -9.91 4.74 7.90
C TRP A 78 -8.73 4.30 7.02
N ILE A 79 -7.56 4.18 7.62
CA ILE A 79 -6.34 3.86 6.89
C ILE A 79 -6.24 2.34 6.77
N LEU A 80 -6.26 1.83 5.54
CA LEU A 80 -6.02 0.41 5.28
C LEU A 80 -4.60 0.05 5.70
N LEU A 81 -4.45 -0.80 6.71
CA LEU A 81 -3.15 -1.28 7.19
C LEU A 81 -2.80 -2.65 6.61
N ASN A 82 -3.79 -3.41 6.16
CA ASN A 82 -3.55 -4.77 5.72
C ASN A 82 -3.01 -4.80 4.29
N SER A 83 -1.68 -4.86 4.15
CA SER A 83 -1.02 -4.77 2.84
C SER A 83 -1.33 -5.94 1.91
N SER A 84 -1.88 -7.05 2.43
CA SER A 84 -2.30 -8.19 1.60
C SER A 84 -3.46 -7.86 0.65
N TYR A 85 -4.15 -6.73 0.86
CA TYR A 85 -5.20 -6.23 -0.03
C TYR A 85 -4.68 -5.33 -1.15
N HIS A 86 -3.42 -4.87 -1.10
CA HIS A 86 -2.91 -3.91 -2.08
C HIS A 86 -2.93 -4.47 -3.50
N ASN A 87 -2.29 -5.64 -3.71
CA ASN A 87 -2.24 -6.26 -5.03
C ASN A 87 -3.64 -6.65 -5.52
N LYS A 88 -4.51 -7.14 -4.62
CA LYS A 88 -5.92 -7.43 -4.95
C LYS A 88 -6.69 -6.19 -5.40
N LEU A 89 -6.46 -5.04 -4.76
CA LEU A 89 -7.11 -3.78 -5.12
C LEU A 89 -6.62 -3.32 -6.49
N VAL A 90 -5.32 -3.39 -6.74
CA VAL A 90 -4.73 -3.02 -8.03
C VAL A 90 -5.23 -3.94 -9.14
N GLU A 91 -5.30 -5.24 -8.88
CA GLU A 91 -5.89 -6.22 -9.80
C GLU A 91 -7.34 -5.88 -10.14
N GLU A 92 -8.18 -5.58 -9.13
CA GLU A 92 -9.57 -5.16 -9.35
C GLU A 92 -9.63 -3.89 -10.20
N LEU A 93 -8.82 -2.88 -9.91
CA LEU A 93 -8.79 -1.60 -10.64
C LEU A 93 -8.30 -1.74 -12.09
N ILE A 94 -7.35 -2.66 -12.36
CA ILE A 94 -6.89 -2.96 -13.72
C ILE A 94 -8.00 -3.68 -14.49
N ASN A 95 -8.58 -4.73 -13.91
CA ASN A 95 -9.61 -5.54 -14.55
C ASN A 95 -10.89 -4.74 -14.86
N THR A 96 -11.21 -3.75 -14.01
CA THR A 96 -12.35 -2.83 -14.20
C THR A 96 -11.99 -1.59 -15.00
N LYS A 97 -10.74 -1.49 -15.50
CA LYS A 97 -10.23 -0.36 -16.29
C LYS A 97 -10.36 1.00 -15.61
N GLU A 98 -10.32 1.02 -14.28
CA GLU A 98 -10.43 2.26 -13.51
C GLU A 98 -9.13 3.08 -13.57
N ILE A 99 -7.97 2.49 -13.87
CA ILE A 99 -6.71 3.24 -14.02
C ILE A 99 -6.54 3.62 -15.50
N ASN A 100 -6.87 4.87 -15.86
CA ASN A 100 -6.90 5.33 -17.27
C ASN A 100 -5.61 5.04 -18.04
N SER A 101 -4.43 5.19 -17.43
CA SER A 101 -3.14 4.89 -18.09
C SER A 101 -2.91 3.40 -18.37
N LEU A 102 -3.75 2.52 -17.81
CA LEU A 102 -3.68 1.07 -17.91
C LEU A 102 -4.95 0.49 -18.57
N GLU A 103 -5.83 1.31 -19.18
CA GLU A 103 -7.14 0.88 -19.70
C GLU A 103 -7.07 -0.20 -20.81
N ASN A 104 -5.97 -0.19 -21.56
CA ASN A 104 -5.67 -1.15 -22.63
C ASN A 104 -4.72 -2.27 -22.18
N PHE A 105 -4.33 -2.28 -20.90
CA PHE A 105 -3.47 -3.31 -20.33
C PHE A 105 -4.31 -4.36 -19.58
N HIS A 106 -3.87 -5.61 -19.66
CA HIS A 106 -4.41 -6.72 -18.87
C HIS A 106 -3.28 -7.42 -18.12
N ILE A 107 -3.64 -8.13 -17.04
CA ILE A 107 -2.66 -8.87 -16.23
C ILE A 107 -2.25 -10.13 -16.97
N ASP A 108 -0.97 -10.24 -17.33
CA ASP A 108 -0.39 -11.46 -17.89
C ASP A 108 0.04 -12.39 -16.76
N LYS A 109 0.80 -11.87 -15.79
CA LYS A 109 1.30 -12.64 -14.64
C LYS A 109 1.43 -11.78 -13.38
N PRO A 110 0.87 -12.20 -12.24
CA PRO A 110 1.23 -11.64 -10.94
C PRO A 110 2.58 -12.20 -10.46
N GLU A 111 3.22 -11.50 -9.53
CA GLU A 111 4.44 -11.93 -8.81
C GLU A 111 5.57 -12.43 -9.74
N ILE A 112 5.79 -11.69 -10.84
CA ILE A 112 6.76 -12.07 -11.86
C ILE A 112 8.19 -11.97 -11.32
N LYS A 113 8.93 -13.07 -11.42
CA LYS A 113 10.34 -13.10 -11.02
C LYS A 113 11.19 -12.28 -11.99
N TYR A 114 11.99 -11.36 -11.47
CA TYR A 114 13.05 -10.68 -12.21
C TYR A 114 14.32 -10.70 -11.37
N LYS A 115 15.41 -11.27 -11.91
CA LYS A 115 16.64 -11.55 -11.16
C LYS A 115 16.37 -12.22 -9.80
N ASN A 116 16.64 -11.50 -8.72
CA ASN A 116 16.54 -11.95 -7.32
C ASN A 116 15.33 -11.35 -6.60
N SER A 117 14.38 -10.74 -7.31
CA SER A 117 13.17 -10.13 -6.77
C SER A 117 11.93 -10.67 -7.45
N ARG A 118 10.76 -10.29 -6.92
CA ARG A 118 9.46 -10.45 -7.55
C ARG A 118 8.85 -9.06 -7.70
N ILE A 119 8.44 -8.75 -8.92
CA ILE A 119 7.68 -7.55 -9.26
C ILE A 119 6.20 -7.93 -9.21
N ASP A 120 5.36 -7.05 -8.69
CA ASP A 120 3.96 -7.40 -8.37
C ASP A 120 3.16 -7.85 -9.60
N PHE A 121 3.32 -7.19 -10.76
CA PHE A 121 2.63 -7.59 -11.99
C PHE A 121 3.48 -7.42 -13.25
N LEU A 122 3.33 -8.36 -14.18
CA LEU A 122 3.56 -8.19 -15.60
C LEU A 122 2.20 -7.98 -16.28
N LEU A 123 2.03 -6.83 -16.91
CA LEU A 123 0.88 -6.52 -17.75
C LEU A 123 1.26 -6.62 -19.23
N LYS A 124 0.26 -6.76 -20.09
CA LYS A 124 0.40 -6.62 -21.54
C LYS A 124 -0.71 -5.73 -22.10
N ASP A 125 -0.37 -4.89 -23.06
CA ASP A 125 -1.39 -4.16 -23.82
C ASP A 125 -2.01 -5.05 -24.91
N ASP A 126 -3.00 -4.53 -25.63
CA ASP A 126 -3.67 -5.22 -26.76
C ASP A 126 -2.71 -5.60 -27.91
N LYS A 127 -1.51 -5.01 -27.95
CA LYS A 127 -0.45 -5.31 -28.93
C LYS A 127 0.63 -6.24 -28.36
N ASN A 128 0.42 -6.82 -27.18
CA ASN A 128 1.36 -7.65 -26.43
C ASN A 128 2.64 -6.92 -25.96
N ASN A 129 2.65 -5.59 -25.89
CA ASN A 129 3.78 -4.88 -25.30
C ASN A 129 3.76 -5.04 -23.77
N PRO A 130 4.88 -5.47 -23.16
CA PRO A 130 4.94 -5.72 -21.72
C PRO A 130 5.05 -4.43 -20.91
N LEU A 131 4.42 -4.44 -19.73
CA LEU A 131 4.62 -3.43 -18.68
C LEU A 131 4.89 -4.10 -17.34
N TYR A 132 6.00 -3.77 -16.70
CA TYR A 132 6.29 -4.22 -15.33
C TYR A 132 5.79 -3.20 -14.31
N LEU A 133 4.91 -3.65 -13.42
CA LEU A 133 4.22 -2.81 -12.44
C LEU A 133 4.59 -3.26 -11.02
N GLU A 134 5.15 -2.35 -10.24
CA GLU A 134 5.39 -2.52 -8.80
C GLU A 134 4.42 -1.65 -7.99
N VAL A 135 3.81 -2.23 -6.96
CA VAL A 135 2.86 -1.59 -6.06
C VAL A 135 3.53 -1.24 -4.74
N LYS A 136 3.35 -0.01 -4.26
CA LYS A 136 3.78 0.41 -2.91
C LYS A 136 2.59 0.99 -2.15
N GLY A 137 2.41 0.59 -0.89
CA GLY A 137 1.42 1.20 0.00
C GLY A 137 1.99 2.43 0.70
N CYS A 138 1.25 3.53 0.70
CA CYS A 138 1.60 4.78 1.35
C CYS A 138 0.46 5.19 2.28
N THR A 139 0.70 5.09 3.59
CA THR A 139 -0.26 5.43 4.65
C THR A 139 0.11 6.72 5.38
N LEU A 140 1.39 7.12 5.37
CA LEU A 140 1.89 8.32 6.01
C LEU A 140 1.44 9.57 5.25
N VAL A 141 0.72 10.45 5.96
CA VAL A 141 0.35 11.79 5.51
C VAL A 141 0.72 12.79 6.59
N GLU A 142 1.44 13.83 6.19
CA GLU A 142 1.72 15.00 7.01
C GLU A 142 1.01 16.20 6.37
N ASP A 143 0.15 16.85 7.15
CA ASP A 143 -0.86 17.82 6.67
C ASP A 143 -1.73 17.22 5.56
N THR A 144 -1.45 17.53 4.29
CA THR A 144 -2.11 16.96 3.10
C THR A 144 -1.11 16.29 2.14
N THR A 145 0.15 16.16 2.54
CA THR A 145 1.22 15.55 1.74
C THR A 145 1.41 14.09 2.12
N ALA A 146 1.11 13.18 1.19
CA ALA A 146 1.48 11.77 1.32
C ALA A 146 2.99 11.60 1.14
N LYS A 147 3.62 10.83 2.03
CA LYS A 147 5.07 10.60 2.06
C LYS A 147 5.39 9.12 2.07
N PHE A 148 6.28 8.68 1.18
CA PHE A 148 6.78 7.29 1.16
C PHE A 148 8.31 7.24 1.01
N PRO A 149 9.01 6.39 1.77
CA PRO A 149 8.49 5.40 2.72
C PRO A 149 8.30 5.96 4.15
N ASP A 150 7.62 5.19 5.01
CA ASP A 150 7.46 5.44 6.46
C ASP A 150 8.60 4.83 7.31
N ALA A 151 9.44 3.99 6.68
CA ALA A 151 10.66 3.43 7.25
C ALA A 151 11.69 3.13 6.13
N PRO A 152 13.01 3.11 6.44
CA PRO A 152 14.04 2.76 5.46
C PRO A 152 13.76 1.41 4.76
N THR A 153 13.90 1.37 3.43
CA THR A 153 13.49 0.24 2.59
C THR A 153 14.50 -0.08 1.47
N LYS A 154 15.55 -0.82 1.83
CA LYS A 154 16.51 -1.38 0.85
C LYS A 154 15.84 -2.24 -0.23
N ARG A 155 14.79 -2.98 0.14
CA ARG A 155 14.00 -3.79 -0.81
C ARG A 155 13.25 -2.90 -1.80
N GLY A 156 12.62 -1.82 -1.32
CA GLY A 156 11.93 -0.86 -2.17
C GLY A 156 12.88 -0.23 -3.18
N LYS A 157 14.06 0.20 -2.74
CA LYS A 157 15.11 0.77 -3.60
C LYS A 157 15.50 -0.20 -4.72
N LYS A 158 15.86 -1.43 -4.34
CA LYS A 158 16.25 -2.48 -5.30
C LYS A 158 15.19 -2.74 -6.38
N HIS A 159 13.91 -2.77 -6.00
CA HIS A 159 12.83 -2.98 -6.97
C HIS A 159 12.72 -1.81 -7.97
N VAL A 160 12.94 -0.57 -7.51
CA VAL A 160 12.93 0.61 -8.40
C VAL A 160 14.14 0.57 -9.34
N GLU A 161 15.33 0.21 -8.86
CA GLU A 161 16.52 0.02 -9.71
C GLU A 161 16.28 -1.06 -10.77
N GLU A 162 15.68 -2.19 -10.39
CA GLU A 162 15.32 -3.26 -11.34
C GLU A 162 14.31 -2.78 -12.40
N LEU A 163 13.36 -1.90 -12.04
CA LEU A 163 12.46 -1.28 -13.03
C LEU A 163 13.19 -0.31 -13.96
N MET A 164 14.21 0.41 -13.49
CA MET A 164 15.03 1.26 -14.37
C MET A 164 15.80 0.41 -15.38
N GLU A 165 16.41 -0.70 -14.95
CA GLU A 165 17.11 -1.63 -15.86
C GLU A 165 16.17 -2.27 -16.90
N ILE A 166 14.92 -2.56 -16.51
CA ILE A 166 13.90 -3.05 -17.44
C ILE A 166 13.54 -1.94 -18.44
N HIS A 167 13.40 -0.71 -17.97
CA HIS A 167 13.08 0.44 -18.81
C HIS A 167 14.16 0.72 -19.86
N GLU A 168 15.43 0.61 -19.50
CA GLU A 168 16.58 0.76 -20.41
C GLU A 168 16.54 -0.22 -21.61
N LYS A 169 15.82 -1.35 -21.47
CA LYS A 169 15.60 -2.33 -22.55
C LYS A 169 14.43 -1.96 -23.46
N GLY A 170 13.84 -0.78 -23.31
CA GLY A 170 12.70 -0.30 -24.08
C GLY A 170 11.35 -0.87 -23.62
N ILE A 171 11.28 -1.45 -22.42
CA ILE A 171 10.05 -2.03 -21.84
C ILE A 171 9.35 -0.99 -20.96
N PHE A 172 8.02 -0.96 -20.98
CA PHE A 172 7.26 -0.06 -20.11
C PHE A 172 7.39 -0.49 -18.64
N THR A 173 7.56 0.48 -17.75
CA THR A 173 7.67 0.22 -16.32
C THR A 173 6.91 1.26 -15.51
N MET A 174 6.35 0.82 -14.38
CA MET A 174 5.55 1.67 -13.51
C MET A 174 5.74 1.30 -12.04
N VAL A 175 5.84 2.33 -11.21
CA VAL A 175 5.64 2.25 -9.76
C VAL A 175 4.29 2.89 -9.45
N LEU A 176 3.34 2.10 -8.94
CA LEU A 176 2.05 2.57 -8.47
C LEU A 176 2.08 2.72 -6.96
N ILE A 177 2.07 3.96 -6.47
CA ILE A 177 1.99 4.27 -5.05
C ILE A 177 0.51 4.36 -4.66
N LEU A 178 -0.01 3.37 -3.95
CA LEU A 178 -1.35 3.40 -3.36
C LEU A 178 -1.35 4.30 -2.14
N VAL A 179 -1.88 5.51 -2.29
CA VAL A 179 -2.04 6.48 -1.20
C VAL A 179 -3.36 6.18 -0.48
N LEU A 180 -3.27 5.58 0.70
CA LEU A 180 -4.40 5.01 1.46
C LEU A 180 -4.87 5.94 2.58
N HIS A 181 -4.98 7.24 2.28
CA HIS A 181 -5.33 8.27 3.24
C HIS A 181 -6.15 9.38 2.57
N ASN A 182 -7.39 9.58 3.01
CA ASN A 182 -8.33 10.46 2.29
C ASN A 182 -7.95 11.96 2.35
N ASP A 183 -7.14 12.39 3.32
CA ASP A 183 -6.66 13.78 3.40
C ASP A 183 -5.47 14.10 2.47
N ALA A 184 -4.95 13.12 1.72
CA ALA A 184 -3.83 13.37 0.82
C ALA A 184 -4.26 14.14 -0.44
N ASP A 185 -3.53 15.18 -0.79
CA ASP A 185 -3.72 15.99 -2.00
C ASP A 185 -2.51 15.98 -2.93
N GLU A 186 -1.32 15.70 -2.40
CA GLU A 186 -0.09 15.55 -3.17
C GLU A 186 0.78 14.42 -2.61
N PHE A 187 1.77 13.99 -3.40
CA PHE A 187 2.75 12.98 -3.00
C PHE A 187 4.18 13.51 -3.08
N LYS A 188 5.00 13.16 -2.09
CA LYS A 188 6.44 13.40 -2.07
C LYS A 188 7.20 12.15 -1.62
N PRO A 189 8.35 11.83 -2.23
CA PRO A 189 9.28 10.89 -1.63
C PRO A 189 9.73 11.39 -0.25
N ASN A 190 9.84 10.50 0.73
CA ASN A 190 10.20 10.84 2.10
C ASN A 190 11.73 10.82 2.30
N TYR A 191 12.39 11.85 1.80
CA TYR A 191 13.85 12.00 1.89
C TYR A 191 14.39 11.97 3.32
N ASP A 192 13.59 12.41 4.29
CA ASP A 192 14.01 12.49 5.69
C ASP A 192 14.02 11.10 6.36
N THR A 193 13.24 10.15 5.81
CA THR A 193 13.18 8.76 6.29
C THR A 193 14.10 7.83 5.51
N ASP A 194 14.17 7.98 4.19
CA ASP A 194 15.04 7.18 3.32
C ASP A 194 15.49 8.01 2.12
N ILE A 195 16.66 8.64 2.26
CA ILE A 195 17.26 9.45 1.21
C ILE A 195 17.62 8.60 -0.02
N ASP A 196 18.11 7.38 0.20
CA ASP A 196 18.55 6.49 -0.88
C ASP A 196 17.36 6.07 -1.75
N PHE A 197 16.28 5.59 -1.14
CA PHE A 197 15.05 5.26 -1.87
C PHE A 197 14.50 6.48 -2.60
N SER A 198 14.46 7.64 -1.94
CA SER A 198 13.87 8.86 -2.49
C SER A 198 14.67 9.41 -3.68
N GLN A 199 15.99 9.30 -3.65
CA GLN A 199 16.86 9.62 -4.79
C GLN A 199 16.65 8.64 -5.95
N THR A 200 16.65 7.33 -5.67
CA THR A 200 16.40 6.31 -6.70
C THR A 200 15.02 6.46 -7.36
N LEU A 201 13.97 6.78 -6.59
CA LEU A 201 12.63 7.04 -7.16
C LEU A 201 12.62 8.28 -8.07
N HIS A 202 13.39 9.31 -7.72
CA HIS A 202 13.55 10.50 -8.55
C HIS A 202 14.34 10.19 -9.83
N GLU A 203 15.41 9.41 -9.73
CA GLU A 203 16.19 8.96 -10.89
C GLU A 203 15.34 8.11 -11.85
N ALA A 204 14.52 7.20 -11.31
CA ALA A 204 13.58 6.41 -12.09
C ALA A 204 12.55 7.29 -12.82
N TYR A 205 12.02 8.31 -12.14
CA TYR A 205 11.11 9.26 -12.77
C TYR A 205 11.78 10.02 -13.93
N ILE A 206 13.01 10.48 -13.76
CA ILE A 206 13.78 11.18 -14.81
C ILE A 206 14.12 10.24 -15.97
N SER A 207 14.45 8.97 -15.69
CA SER A 207 14.81 7.99 -16.73
C SER A 207 13.62 7.52 -17.57
N GLY A 208 12.38 7.77 -17.12
CA GLY A 208 11.16 7.48 -17.86
C GLY A 208 10.23 6.43 -17.22
N VAL A 209 10.63 5.84 -16.07
CA VAL A 209 9.76 4.97 -15.28
C VAL A 209 8.53 5.77 -14.81
N LYS A 210 7.32 5.25 -15.04
CA LYS A 210 6.09 5.94 -14.64
C LYS A 210 5.90 5.84 -13.12
N ILE A 211 5.84 6.96 -12.41
CA ILE A 211 5.56 7.01 -10.96
C ILE A 211 4.16 7.58 -10.74
N TYR A 212 3.24 6.74 -10.29
CA TYR A 212 1.80 7.05 -10.23
C TYR A 212 1.30 6.98 -8.78
N PRO A 213 1.19 8.11 -8.07
CA PRO A 213 0.56 8.15 -6.76
C PRO A 213 -0.96 8.14 -6.93
N LEU A 214 -1.59 6.98 -6.72
CA LEU A 214 -3.03 6.80 -6.84
C LEU A 214 -3.68 6.88 -5.46
N LYS A 215 -4.52 7.90 -5.26
CA LYS A 215 -5.31 8.04 -4.04
C LYS A 215 -6.50 7.10 -4.05
N ILE A 216 -6.63 6.38 -2.94
CA ILE A 216 -7.76 5.49 -2.66
C ILE A 216 -8.52 6.06 -1.47
N ASN A 217 -9.79 6.39 -1.71
CA ASN A 217 -10.68 6.83 -0.65
C ASN A 217 -11.25 5.62 0.10
N THR A 218 -11.36 5.79 1.41
CA THR A 218 -11.86 4.79 2.35
C THR A 218 -13.14 5.30 3.00
N GLU A 219 -14.16 4.44 3.03
CA GLU A 219 -15.45 4.72 3.68
C GLU A 219 -15.87 3.50 4.49
N LEU A 220 -16.26 3.69 5.76
CA LEU A 220 -16.85 2.62 6.56
C LEU A 220 -18.37 2.70 6.48
N LYS A 221 -19.01 1.62 6.02
CA LYS A 221 -20.46 1.49 5.93
C LYS A 221 -20.87 0.07 6.26
N ASN A 222 -21.86 -0.11 7.14
CA ASN A 222 -22.43 -1.42 7.49
C ASN A 222 -21.37 -2.49 7.79
N ASN A 223 -20.46 -2.21 8.74
CA ASN A 223 -19.36 -3.11 9.12
C ASN A 223 -18.46 -3.55 7.94
N SER A 224 -18.40 -2.74 6.89
CA SER A 224 -17.59 -2.97 5.71
C SER A 224 -16.80 -1.71 5.36
N ILE A 225 -15.51 -1.86 5.08
CA ILE A 225 -14.71 -0.76 4.53
C ILE A 225 -14.74 -0.86 3.01
N ILE A 226 -15.06 0.25 2.37
CA ILE A 226 -15.14 0.40 0.94
C ILE A 226 -13.91 1.19 0.48
N LEU A 227 -13.17 0.62 -0.46
CA LEU A 227 -11.99 1.22 -1.08
C LEU A 227 -12.36 1.59 -2.51
N LYS A 228 -12.28 2.89 -2.83
CA LYS A 228 -12.60 3.44 -4.15
C LYS A 228 -11.43 4.26 -4.68
N LYS A 229 -11.14 4.11 -5.97
CA LYS A 229 -10.27 5.04 -6.67
C LYS A 229 -10.82 6.46 -6.53
N ASP A 230 -9.95 7.40 -6.17
CA ASP A 230 -10.22 8.85 -6.28
C ASP A 230 -9.55 9.37 -7.54
N ARG A 231 -8.27 9.76 -7.42
CA ARG A 231 -7.49 10.39 -8.48
C ARG A 231 -6.01 10.10 -8.34
N ILE A 232 -5.27 10.37 -9.41
CA ILE A 232 -3.81 10.40 -9.37
C ILE A 232 -3.39 11.75 -8.76
N LEU A 233 -2.51 11.73 -7.77
CA LEU A 233 -1.98 12.92 -7.12
C LEU A 233 -0.77 13.47 -7.88
N SER A 234 -0.56 14.78 -7.79
CA SER A 234 0.68 15.39 -8.26
C SER A 234 1.86 14.91 -7.43
N ILE A 235 2.98 14.63 -8.09
CA ILE A 235 4.25 14.29 -7.44
C ILE A 235 5.15 15.52 -7.35
N LYS A 236 5.80 15.73 -6.20
CA LYS A 236 6.82 16.75 -6.00
C LYS A 236 8.12 16.09 -5.55
N PHE A 237 9.18 16.26 -6.32
CA PHE A 237 10.53 15.86 -5.92
C PHE A 237 11.23 17.05 -5.23
N LYS A 238 12.18 16.79 -4.32
CA LYS A 238 13.03 17.87 -3.80
C LYS A 238 13.88 18.40 -4.97
N GLU A 239 13.90 19.72 -5.15
CA GLU A 239 14.84 20.35 -6.08
C GLU A 239 16.26 19.96 -5.65
N ARG A 240 17.09 19.52 -6.61
CA ARG A 240 18.52 19.34 -6.33
C ARG A 240 19.08 20.73 -6.04
N ASN A 241 19.40 21.02 -4.78
CA ASN A 241 20.37 22.06 -4.49
C ASN A 241 21.66 21.61 -5.19
N LYS A 242 22.01 22.31 -6.28
CA LYS A 242 23.26 22.12 -7.01
C LYS A 242 24.44 22.44 -6.11
#